data_AF-A0A6I6S7H3-F1
#
_entry.id   AF-A0A6I6S7H3-F1
#
_cell.length_a   1.000
_cell.length_b   1.000
_cell.length_c   1.000
_cell.angle_alpha   90.00
_cell.angle_beta   90.00
_cell.angle_gamma   90.00
#
_symmetry.space_group_name_H-M   'P 1'
#
loop_
_entity.id
_entity.type
_entity.pdbx_description
1 polymer ?
#
loop_
_entity_poly.entity_id
_entity_poly.type
_entity_poly.pdbx_seq_one_letter_code
_entity_poly.pdbx_strand_id
1 'polypeptide(L)'
;MEHEMRAEYAEGVLPHEDTPVKQWHMARLGATTAMCGRALAPAAATQSVERWGTPDALPFCRTCGVMYMEEHPQDIPLDVR
;
A
#
# COMPACT_ATOMS: atom_id res chain seq x y z
N MET A 1 -10.52 -10.37 2.65
CA MET A 1 -11.05 -9.10 2.08
C MET A 1 -10.11 -8.69 0.97
N GLU A 2 -10.59 -8.00 -0.07
CA GLU A 2 -9.70 -7.52 -1.14
C GLU A 2 -8.95 -6.25 -0.70
N HIS A 3 -7.69 -6.16 -1.11
CA HIS A 3 -6.77 -5.08 -0.77
C HIS A 3 -6.15 -4.49 -2.04
N GLU A 4 -5.68 -3.26 -1.94
CA GLU A 4 -4.87 -2.59 -2.96
C GLU A 4 -3.73 -1.81 -2.29
N MET A 5 -2.67 -1.53 -3.04
CA MET A 5 -1.68 -0.55 -2.63
C MET A 5 -2.09 0.83 -3.12
N ARG A 6 -1.98 1.85 -2.28
CA ARG A 6 -2.32 3.24 -2.61
C ARG A 6 -1.19 4.19 -2.21
N ALA A 7 -0.89 5.14 -3.08
CA ALA A 7 0.24 6.05 -2.93
C ALA A 7 -0.02 7.14 -1.88
N GLU A 8 0.99 7.41 -1.05
CA GLU A 8 1.14 8.65 -0.30
C GLU A 8 2.01 9.61 -1.11
N TYR A 9 1.61 10.88 -1.11
CA TYR A 9 2.39 11.98 -1.68
C TYR A 9 2.82 12.95 -0.58
N ALA A 10 3.71 13.89 -0.92
CA ALA A 10 4.06 14.97 -0.02
C ALA A 10 2.83 15.82 0.34
N GLU A 11 2.81 16.38 1.54
CA GLU A 11 1.69 17.19 2.02
C GLU A 11 1.50 18.42 1.14
N GLY A 12 0.24 18.74 0.81
CA GLY A 12 -0.10 19.84 -0.09
C GLY A 12 0.14 19.57 -1.58
N VAL A 13 0.64 18.40 -1.96
CA VAL A 13 0.82 18.01 -3.37
C VAL A 13 -0.41 17.26 -3.87
N LEU A 14 -0.97 17.73 -4.99
CA LEU A 14 -2.07 17.06 -5.67
C LEU A 14 -1.52 15.91 -6.52
N PRO A 15 -2.09 14.68 -6.42
CA PRO A 15 -1.68 13.56 -7.26
C PRO A 15 -1.93 13.84 -8.75
N HIS A 16 -0.90 13.63 -9.57
CA HIS A 16 -0.93 13.52 -11.03
C HIS A 16 0.03 12.40 -11.47
N GLU A 17 0.06 12.05 -12.76
CA GLU A 17 0.82 10.89 -13.27
C GLU A 17 2.31 10.92 -12.89
N ASP A 18 2.95 12.08 -12.99
CA ASP A 18 4.36 12.28 -12.68
C ASP A 18 4.65 12.65 -11.22
N THR A 19 3.66 12.70 -10.32
CA THR A 19 3.93 13.09 -8.94
C THR A 19 4.77 12.01 -8.25
N PRO A 20 5.93 12.35 -7.68
CA PRO A 20 6.75 11.37 -6.97
C PRO A 20 5.99 10.75 -5.81
N VAL A 21 5.85 9.42 -5.82
CA VAL A 21 5.27 8.68 -4.71
C VAL A 21 6.23 8.75 -3.53
N LYS A 22 5.73 9.25 -2.40
CA LYS A 22 6.49 9.32 -1.16
C LYS A 22 6.58 7.95 -0.49
N GLN A 23 5.47 7.21 -0.46
CA GLN A 23 5.40 5.87 0.14
C GLN A 23 4.13 5.14 -0.31
N TRP A 24 4.24 3.84 -0.58
CA TRP A 24 3.08 2.99 -0.83
C TRP A 24 2.51 2.39 0.46
N HIS A 25 1.19 2.34 0.55
CA HIS A 25 0.47 1.78 1.71
C HIS A 25 -0.53 0.72 1.26
N MET A 26 -0.75 -0.30 2.09
CA MET A 26 -1.88 -1.21 1.90
C MET A 26 -3.16 -0.54 2.40
N ALA A 27 -4.24 -0.66 1.61
CA ALA A 27 -5.58 -0.25 1.98
C ALA A 27 -6.57 -1.35 1.58
N ARG A 28 -7.73 -1.39 2.24
CA ARG A 28 -8.87 -2.18 1.73
C ARG A 28 -9.28 -1.61 0.38
N LEU A 29 -9.71 -2.46 -0.55
CA LEU A 29 -10.03 -2.04 -1.92
C LEU A 29 -11.02 -0.85 -1.92
N GLY A 30 -10.63 0.26 -2.55
CA GLY A 30 -11.44 1.48 -2.64
C GLY A 30 -11.40 2.39 -1.41
N ALA A 31 -10.75 1.97 -0.32
CA ALA A 31 -10.60 2.81 0.87
C ALA A 31 -9.52 3.88 0.67
N THR A 32 -9.76 5.06 1.23
CA THR A 32 -8.79 6.16 1.28
C THR A 32 -8.03 6.22 2.60
N THR A 33 -8.26 5.26 3.49
CA THR A 33 -7.52 5.09 4.74
C THR A 33 -6.71 3.81 4.65
N ALA A 34 -5.39 3.93 4.76
CA ALA A 34 -4.48 2.80 4.83
C ALA A 34 -4.71 1.97 6.09
N MET A 35 -4.26 0.71 6.09
CA MET A 35 -4.36 -0.17 7.26
C MET A 35 -3.65 0.40 8.50
N CYS A 36 -2.56 1.14 8.32
CA CYS A 36 -1.85 1.82 9.41
C CYS A 36 -2.57 3.09 9.94
N GLY A 37 -3.74 3.43 9.40
CA GLY A 37 -4.52 4.62 9.76
C GLY A 37 -4.17 5.90 9.00
N ARG A 38 -3.23 5.84 8.05
CA ARG A 38 -2.86 7.00 7.22
C ARG A 38 -4.00 7.35 6.26
N ALA A 39 -4.44 8.61 6.29
CA ALA A 39 -5.32 9.15 5.25
C ALA A 39 -4.53 9.38 3.96
N LEU A 40 -5.08 8.93 2.84
CA LEU A 40 -4.51 9.03 1.50
C LEU A 40 -5.41 9.86 0.60
N ALA A 41 -4.81 10.46 -0.44
CA ALA A 41 -5.60 11.25 -1.38
C ALA A 41 -6.64 10.36 -2.10
N PRO A 42 -7.89 10.83 -2.27
CA PRO A 42 -8.90 10.09 -3.03
C PRO A 42 -8.48 9.80 -4.47
N ALA A 43 -7.68 10.67 -5.08
CA ALA A 43 -7.13 10.48 -6.42
C ALA A 43 -5.72 9.84 -6.42
N ALA A 44 -5.26 9.28 -5.30
CA ALA A 44 -3.95 8.65 -5.26
C ALA A 44 -3.85 7.47 -6.22
N ALA A 45 -2.69 7.31 -6.85
CA ALA A 45 -2.41 6.15 -7.67
C ALA A 45 -2.58 4.86 -6.85
N THR A 46 -3.08 3.82 -7.51
CA THR A 46 -3.25 2.49 -6.93
C THR A 46 -2.47 1.44 -7.73
N GLN A 47 -2.11 0.34 -7.08
CA GLN A 47 -1.48 -0.82 -7.73
C GLN A 47 -1.81 -2.13 -7.00
N SER A 48 -1.56 -3.26 -7.67
CA SER A 48 -1.78 -4.60 -7.11
C SER A 48 -0.96 -4.83 -5.83
N VAL A 49 -1.55 -5.55 -4.87
CA VAL A 49 -0.88 -6.00 -3.64
C VAL A 49 0.27 -6.97 -3.91
N GLU A 50 0.27 -7.64 -5.07
CA GLU A 50 1.35 -8.55 -5.49
C GLU A 50 2.66 -7.80 -5.75
N ARG A 51 2.61 -6.47 -5.96
CA ARG A 51 3.82 -5.64 -6.08
C ARG A 51 4.46 -5.38 -4.72
N TRP A 52 3.78 -5.66 -3.62
CA TRP A 52 4.33 -5.49 -2.27
C TRP A 52 5.61 -6.32 -2.09
N GLY A 53 6.64 -5.72 -1.50
CA GLY A 53 7.94 -6.39 -1.31
C GLY A 53 8.82 -6.46 -2.56
N THR A 54 8.31 -6.03 -3.72
CA THR A 54 9.11 -5.91 -4.96
C THR A 54 9.75 -4.52 -5.08
N PRO A 55 10.79 -4.35 -5.92
CA PRO A 55 11.40 -3.04 -6.17
C PRO A 55 10.42 -1.97 -6.68
N ASP A 56 9.39 -2.38 -7.43
CA ASP A 56 8.38 -1.48 -8.02
C ASP A 56 7.47 -0.80 -6.96
N ALA A 57 7.42 -1.37 -5.76
CA ALA A 57 6.64 -0.83 -4.64
C ALA A 57 7.49 -0.06 -3.62
N LEU A 58 8.80 0.10 -3.85
CA LEU A 58 9.65 0.85 -2.91
C LEU A 58 9.46 2.37 -3.09
N PRO A 59 9.38 3.13 -1.98
CA PRO A 59 9.29 2.69 -0.59
C PRO A 59 7.85 2.29 -0.19
N PHE A 60 7.70 1.30 0.71
CA PHE A 60 6.39 0.83 1.21
C PHE A 60 6.30 0.82 2.75
N CYS A 61 5.08 0.95 3.28
CA CYS A 61 4.80 0.98 4.71
C CYS A 61 4.86 -0.40 5.38
N ARG A 62 5.98 -0.76 6.02
CA ARG A 62 6.13 -2.07 6.68
C ARG A 62 4.98 -2.48 7.60
N THR A 63 4.41 -1.54 8.37
CA THR A 63 3.25 -1.82 9.24
C THR A 63 2.03 -2.31 8.46
N CYS A 64 1.71 -1.67 7.33
CA CYS A 64 0.63 -2.13 6.45
C CYS A 64 0.89 -3.54 5.92
N GLY A 65 2.14 -3.87 5.58
CA GLY A 65 2.53 -5.20 5.12
C GLY A 65 2.35 -6.27 6.19
N VAL A 66 2.75 -5.99 7.43
CA VAL A 66 2.54 -6.92 8.57
C VAL A 66 1.06 -7.20 8.77
N MET A 67 0.22 -6.16 8.84
CA MET A 67 -1.23 -6.34 9.03
C MET A 67 -1.87 -7.11 7.87
N TYR A 68 -1.44 -6.86 6.63
CA TYR A 68 -1.91 -7.63 5.47
C TYR A 68 -1.56 -9.11 5.60
N MET A 69 -0.32 -9.45 5.97
CA MET A 69 0.11 -10.84 6.16
C MET A 69 -0.62 -11.54 7.32
N GLU A 70 -0.94 -10.81 8.39
CA GLU A 70 -1.78 -11.33 9.49
C GLU A 70 -3.21 -11.65 9.04
N GLU A 71 -3.78 -10.84 8.14
CA GLU A 71 -5.09 -11.12 7.51
C GLU A 71 -5.02 -12.21 6.42
N HIS A 72 -3.84 -12.41 5.82
CA HIS A 72 -3.61 -13.30 4.67
C HIS A 72 -2.45 -14.30 4.90
N PRO A 73 -2.54 -15.19 5.92
CA PRO A 73 -1.45 -16.10 6.27
C PRO A 73 -1.12 -17.11 5.17
N GLN A 74 -2.04 -17.38 4.24
CA GLN A 74 -1.78 -18.23 3.07
C GLN A 74 -0.90 -17.57 2.00
N ASP A 75 -0.73 -16.26 2.05
CA ASP A 75 0.13 -15.51 1.12
C ASP A 75 1.59 -15.47 1.61
N ILE A 76 1.85 -15.97 2.84
CA ILE A 76 3.19 -16.12 3.39
C ILE A 76 3.82 -17.40 2.81
N PRO A 77 5.00 -17.32 2.18
CA PRO A 77 5.75 -18.49 1.75
C PRO A 77 5.99 -19.48 2.90
N LEU A 78 5.73 -20.77 2.66
CA LEU A 78 5.77 -21.82 3.69
C LEU A 78 7.15 -22.01 4.33
N ASP A 79 8.21 -21.48 3.73
CA ASP A 79 9.61 -21.53 4.18
C ASP A 79 9.97 -20.47 5.23
N VAL A 80 9.06 -19.55 5.55
CA VAL A 80 9.27 -18.48 6.56
C VAL A 80 8.57 -18.80 7.89
N ARG A 81 7.92 -19.96 8.01
CA ARG A 81 7.08 -20.35 9.16
C ARG A 81 7.79 -21.21 10.21
#